data_AF-A0A7C3V924-F1
#
_entry.id   AF-A0A7C3V924-F1
#
_cell.length_a   1.000
_cell.length_b   1.000
_cell.length_c   1.000
_cell.angle_alpha   90.00
_cell.angle_beta   90.00
_cell.angle_gamma   90.00
#
_symmetry.space_group_name_H-M   'P 1'
#
loop_
_entity.id
_entity.type
_entity.pdbx_description
1 polymer ?
#
loop_
_entity_poly.entity_id
_entity_poly.type
_entity_poly.pdbx_seq_one_letter_code
_entity_poly.pdbx_strand_id
1 'polypeptide(L)' 'MAIKPEKLLKILIKYYNFKIVRQKGSHIFITNFEHSTTIPMHGGELDQGTLNAILKQAGLTKDDILKYV' A
#
# COMPACT_ATOMS: atom_id res chain seq x y z
N MET A 1 -6.06 10.21 -7.87
CA MET A 1 -6.56 8.83 -7.99
C MET A 1 -7.04 8.39 -6.64
N ALA A 2 -8.22 7.77 -6.59
CA ALA A 2 -8.78 7.26 -5.35
C ALA A 2 -8.67 5.72 -5.33
N ILE A 3 -8.25 5.17 -4.19
CA ILE A 3 -8.04 3.72 -4.04
C ILE A 3 -8.30 3.33 -2.59
N LYS A 4 -9.01 2.21 -2.40
CA LYS A 4 -9.22 1.64 -1.07
C LYS A 4 -7.94 1.01 -0.52
N PRO A 5 -7.64 1.13 0.79
CA PRO A 5 -6.48 0.51 1.43
C PRO A 5 -6.35 -0.99 1.15
N GLU A 6 -7.46 -1.73 1.20
CA GLU A 6 -7.51 -3.17 0.91
C GLU A 6 -7.05 -3.51 -0.51
N LYS A 7 -7.41 -2.66 -1.48
CA LYS A 7 -7.05 -2.87 -2.87
C LYS A 7 -5.57 -2.61 -3.08
N LEU A 8 -5.04 -1.53 -2.50
CA LEU A 8 -3.61 -1.24 -2.53
C LEU A 8 -2.79 -2.38 -1.89
N LEU A 9 -3.20 -2.86 -0.71
CA LEU A 9 -2.55 -3.97 -0.03
C LEU A 9 -2.49 -5.23 -0.91
N LYS A 10 -3.61 -5.60 -1.55
CA LYS A 10 -3.67 -6.75 -2.47
C LYS A 10 -2.73 -6.59 -3.66
N ILE A 11 -2.65 -5.39 -4.25
CA ILE A 11 -1.74 -5.09 -5.37
C ILE A 11 -0.29 -5.26 -4.94
N LEU A 12 0.10 -4.68 -3.80
CA LEU A 12 1.47 -4.74 -3.30
C LEU A 12 1.91 -6.17 -2.98
N ILE A 13 1.02 -6.97 -2.36
CA ILE A 13 1.33 -8.38 -2.07
C ILE A 13 1.44 -9.20 -3.37
N LYS A 14 0.48 -9.04 -4.29
CA LYS A 14 0.39 -9.89 -5.48
C LYS A 14 1.43 -9.57 -6.56
N TYR A 15 1.77 -8.30 -6.75
CA TYR A 15 2.59 -7.86 -7.88
C TYR A 15 3.96 -7.30 -7.48
N TYR A 16 4.19 -6.98 -6.20
CA TYR A 16 5.42 -6.33 -5.73
C TYR A 16 6.11 -7.09 -4.58
N ASN A 17 5.74 -8.35 -4.37
CA ASN A 17 6.35 -9.25 -3.39
C ASN A 17 6.33 -8.73 -1.94
N PHE A 18 5.41 -7.83 -1.62
CA PHE A 18 5.21 -7.41 -0.22
C PHE A 18 4.57 -8.54 0.58
N LYS A 19 4.93 -8.62 1.85
CA LYS A 19 4.38 -9.56 2.83
C LYS A 19 3.93 -8.79 4.06
N ILE A 20 2.83 -9.24 4.65
CA ILE A 20 2.35 -8.72 5.93
C ILE A 20 3.28 -9.23 7.03
N VAL A 21 3.79 -8.32 7.84
CA VAL A 21 4.69 -8.64 8.96
C VAL A 21 3.95 -8.52 10.29
N ARG A 22 3.18 -7.44 10.47
CA ARG A 22 2.39 -7.21 11.69
C ARG A 22 1.22 -6.27 11.43
N GLN A 23 0.23 -6.35 12.31
CA GLN A 23 -0.91 -5.43 12.34
C GLN A 23 -1.05 -4.84 13.74
N LYS A 24 -1.25 -3.52 13.85
CA LYS A 24 -1.57 -2.83 15.09
C LYS A 24 -2.86 -2.01 14.89
N GLY A 25 -3.96 -2.50 15.42
CA GLY A 25 -5.28 -1.94 15.13
C GLY A 25 -5.58 -2.01 13.64
N SER A 26 -5.96 -0.89 13.02
CA SER A 26 -6.21 -0.80 11.58
C SER A 26 -4.93 -0.67 10.73
N HIS A 27 -3.74 -0.54 11.32
CA HIS A 27 -2.53 -0.30 10.55
C HIS A 27 -1.79 -1.61 10.26
N ILE A 28 -1.59 -1.93 8.99
CA ILE A 28 -0.87 -3.14 8.53
C ILE A 28 0.51 -2.72 8.05
N PHE A 29 1.54 -3.28 8.69
CA PHE A 29 2.92 -3.10 8.27
C PHE A 29 3.32 -4.22 7.30
N ILE A 30 3.85 -3.81 6.14
CA ILE A 30 4.28 -4.71 5.06
C ILE A 30 5.72 -4.44 4.65
N THR A 31 6.41 -5.47 4.15
CA THR A 31 7.77 -5.37 3.60
C THR A 31 7.96 -6.32 2.42
N ASN A 32 8.80 -5.94 1.45
CA ASN A 32 9.29 -6.83 0.40
C ASN A 32 10.81 -7.12 0.57
N PHE A 33 11.33 -6.96 1.80
CA PHE A 33 12.75 -7.00 2.19
C PHE A 33 13.57 -5.77 1.82
N GLU A 34 13.27 -5.09 0.71
CA GLU A 34 13.98 -3.87 0.29
C GLU A 34 13.28 -2.59 0.79
N HIS A 35 11.95 -2.60 0.71
CA HIS A 35 11.07 -1.51 1.07
C HIS A 35 10.07 -1.97 2.13
N SER A 36 9.66 -1.03 2.97
CA SER A 36 8.61 -1.27 3.96
C SER A 36 7.71 -0.06 4.11
N THR A 37 6.44 -0.31 4.37
CA THR A 37 5.44 0.74 4.54
C THR A 37 4.31 0.26 5.44
N THR A 38 3.48 1.19 5.90
CA THR A 38 2.30 0.92 6.72
C THR A 38 1.06 1.38 5.97
N ILE A 39 0.08 0.49 5.82
CA ILE A 39 -1.20 0.81 5.20
C ILE A 39 -2.26 1.02 6.29
N PRO A 40 -2.90 2.20 6.36
CA PRO A 40 -4.01 2.43 7.27
C PRO A 40 -5.30 1.84 6.68
N MET A 41 -5.79 0.76 7.30
CA MET A 41 -7.00 0.05 6.87
C MET A 41 -8.26 0.70 7.46
N HIS A 42 -8.65 1.85 6.91
CA HIS A 42 -9.96 2.44 7.18
C HIS A 42 -10.94 2.12 6.03
N GLY A 43 -12.25 2.27 6.27
CA GLY A 43 -13.29 1.91 5.28
C GLY A 43 -13.39 2.83 4.06
N GLY A 44 -12.69 3.98 4.10
CA GLY A 44 -12.68 4.98 3.03
C GLY A 44 -11.56 4.77 2.02
N GLU A 45 -11.47 5.66 1.05
CA GLU A 45 -10.35 5.72 0.12
C GLU A 45 -9.17 6.44 0.76
N LEU A 46 -7.94 6.07 0.37
CA LEU A 46 -6.75 6.76 0.82
C LEU A 46 -6.72 8.17 0.23
N ASP A 47 -6.52 9.17 1.10
CA ASP A 47 -6.23 10.52 0.66
C ASP A 47 -4.96 10.54 -0.21
N GLN A 48 -4.91 11.50 -1.13
CA GLN A 48 -3.85 11.55 -2.13
C GLN A 48 -2.44 11.66 -1.51
N GLY A 49 -2.31 12.36 -0.38
CA GLY A 49 -1.05 12.47 0.37
C GLY A 49 -0.62 11.14 0.99
N THR A 50 -1.55 10.42 1.61
CA THR A 50 -1.31 9.11 2.23
C THR A 50 -0.91 8.08 1.17
N LEU A 51 -1.62 8.02 0.05
CA LEU A 51 -1.27 7.14 -1.07
C LEU A 51 0.15 7.45 -1.59
N ASN A 52 0.48 8.74 -1.81
CA ASN A 52 1.79 9.13 -2.30
C ASN A 52 2.91 8.75 -1.32
N ALA A 53 2.68 8.92 -0.02
CA ALA A 53 3.65 8.55 1.01
C ALA A 53 3.90 7.04 1.02
N ILE A 54 2.84 6.23 0.94
CA ILE A 54 2.95 4.76 0.88
C ILE A 54 3.73 4.34 -0.36
N LEU A 55 3.38 4.88 -1.54
CA LEU A 55 4.07 4.54 -2.79
C LEU A 55 5.55 4.93 -2.75
N LYS A 56 5.86 6.14 -2.26
CA LYS A 56 7.24 6.59 -2.10
C LYS A 56 8.04 5.66 -1.17
N GLN A 57 7.46 5.24 -0.04
CA GLN A 57 8.10 4.29 0.88
C GLN A 57 8.26 2.90 0.26
N ALA A 58 7.31 2.49 -0.58
CA ALA A 58 7.32 1.24 -1.32
C ALA A 58 8.26 1.24 -2.55
N GLY A 59 8.87 2.39 -2.89
CA GLY A 59 9.71 2.52 -4.09
C GLY A 59 8.92 2.55 -5.40
N LEU A 60 7.64 2.96 -5.36
CA LEU A 60 6.71 2.91 -6.49
C LEU A 60 6.16 4.29 -6.84
N THR A 61 5.66 4.40 -8.07
CA THR A 61 4.90 5.53 -8.60
C THR A 61 3.42 5.18 -8.74
N LYS A 62 2.59 6.17 -9.09
CA LYS A 62 1.18 5.92 -9.38
C LYS A 62 1.00 5.07 -10.64
N ASP A 63 1.83 5.29 -11.65
CA ASP A 63 1.74 4.60 -12.94
C ASP A 63 2.05 3.10 -12.78
N ASP A 64 2.94 2.75 -11.86
CA ASP A 64 3.25 1.35 -11.54
C ASP A 64 1.98 0.58 -11.14
N ILE A 65 1.16 1.17 -10.28
CA ILE A 65 -0.05 0.51 -9.76
C ILE A 65 -1.29 0.70 -10.63
N LEU A 66 -1.33 1.69 -11.53
CA LEU A 66 -2.52 2.10 -12.28
C LEU A 66 -3.11 0.94 -13.12
N LYS A 67 -2.25 0.07 -13.67
CA LYS A 67 -2.64 -1.11 -14.45
C LYS A 67 -3.36 -2.21 -13.65
N TYR A 68 -3.41 -2.11 -12.32
CA TYR A 68 -4.03 -3.10 -11.44
C TYR A 68 -5.26 -2.58 -10.69
N VAL A 69 -5.67 -1.33 -10.99
CA VAL A 69 -6.82 -0.68 -10.37
C VAL A 69 -8.04 -0.76 -11.27
#